data_AF-A0A3E4V5Z1-F1
#
_entry.id   AF-A0A3E4V5Z1-F1
#
_cell.length_a   1.000
_cell.length_b   1.000
_cell.length_c   1.000
_cell.angle_alpha   90.00
_cell.angle_beta   90.00
_cell.angle_gamma   90.00
#
_symmetry.space_group_name_H-M   'P 1'
#
loop_
_entity.id
_entity.type
_entity.pdbx_description
1 polymer ?
#
loop_
_entity_poly.entity_id
_entity_poly.type
_entity_poly.pdbx_seq_one_letter_code
_entity_poly.pdbx_strand_id
1 'polypeptide(L)'
;MNDLIKNKEQTWNSRLKKCIETKGYSQKQLAEDFNKRFHTKCTQKDISRWINVGSEQSSGTIGFPSYQNMAYLADFFEVSVAYLTGETDFIDFDYEKTSSFIGLNQDSIKALRQIANFNAPHSNAWQIPGESNEVLNKFVTANDFFYLIQRLPNLTKHTLVLIKKKPHGKKSIKDLIKILLMKQ
;
A
#
# COMPACT_ATOMS: atom_id res chain seq x y z
N MET A 1 -19.52 25.06 -8.56
CA MET A 1 -18.80 24.31 -9.63
C MET A 1 -17.28 24.35 -9.42
N ASN A 2 -16.70 25.48 -8.96
CA ASN A 2 -15.27 25.60 -8.63
C ASN A 2 -14.80 24.72 -7.45
N ASP A 3 -15.65 24.47 -6.45
CA ASP A 3 -15.23 23.71 -5.25
C ASP A 3 -14.94 22.24 -5.54
N LEU A 4 -15.64 21.63 -6.51
CA LEU A 4 -15.39 20.23 -6.90
C LEU A 4 -14.02 20.09 -7.57
N ILE A 5 -13.67 21.00 -8.48
CA ILE A 5 -12.38 21.00 -9.15
C ILE A 5 -11.28 21.26 -8.12
N LYS A 6 -11.46 22.26 -7.25
CA LYS A 6 -10.50 22.59 -6.19
C LYS A 6 -10.25 21.42 -5.24
N ASN A 7 -11.28 20.66 -4.87
CA ASN A 7 -11.14 19.45 -4.06
C ASN A 7 -10.33 18.37 -4.78
N LYS A 8 -10.56 18.16 -6.09
CA LYS A 8 -9.76 17.22 -6.89
C LYS A 8 -8.29 17.66 -6.98
N GLU A 9 -8.02 18.95 -7.18
CA GLU A 9 -6.66 19.50 -7.24
C GLU A 9 -5.91 19.29 -5.91
N GLN A 10 -6.56 19.58 -4.78
CA GLN A 10 -6.00 19.36 -3.44
C GLN A 10 -5.72 17.87 -3.18
N THR A 11 -6.67 17.00 -3.54
CA THR A 11 -6.54 15.56 -3.36
C THR A 11 -5.39 15.00 -4.20
N TRP A 12 -5.31 15.42 -5.46
CA TRP A 12 -4.23 15.08 -6.37
C TRP A 12 -2.86 15.51 -5.83
N ASN A 13 -2.70 16.78 -5.45
CA ASN A 13 -1.44 17.30 -4.92
C ASN A 13 -1.01 16.53 -3.66
N SER A 14 -1.94 16.30 -2.74
CA SER A 14 -1.67 15.56 -1.50
C SER A 14 -1.26 14.11 -1.77
N ARG A 15 -1.99 13.39 -2.63
CA ARG A 15 -1.75 11.96 -2.88
C ARG A 15 -0.51 11.72 -3.71
N LEU A 16 -0.29 12.49 -4.76
CA LEU A 16 0.93 12.38 -5.57
C LEU A 16 2.17 12.69 -4.72
N LYS A 17 2.13 13.76 -3.90
CA LYS A 17 3.22 14.08 -2.98
C LYS A 17 3.49 12.94 -1.99
N LYS A 18 2.44 12.37 -1.40
CA LYS A 18 2.55 11.20 -0.51
C LYS A 18 3.20 10.00 -1.21
N CYS A 19 2.83 9.70 -2.47
CA CYS A 19 3.44 8.63 -3.25
C CYS A 19 4.95 8.83 -3.45
N ILE A 20 5.35 10.06 -3.77
CA ILE A 20 6.75 10.46 -3.96
C ILE A 20 7.55 10.28 -2.67
N GLU A 21 7.04 10.82 -1.55
CA GLU A 21 7.68 10.76 -0.24
C GLU A 21 7.80 9.32 0.28
N THR A 22 6.74 8.52 0.13
CA THR A 22 6.72 7.11 0.58
C THR A 22 7.76 6.25 -0.15
N LYS A 23 8.04 6.55 -1.41
CA LYS A 23 9.06 5.86 -2.21
C LYS A 23 10.45 6.50 -2.09
N GLY A 24 10.59 7.59 -1.34
CA GLY A 24 11.88 8.26 -1.08
C GLY A 24 12.44 9.03 -2.28
N TYR A 25 11.60 9.45 -3.22
CA TYR A 25 12.05 10.14 -4.42
C TYR A 25 12.20 11.66 -4.20
N SER A 26 13.30 12.23 -4.70
CA SER A 26 13.31 13.65 -5.07
C SER A 26 12.59 13.87 -6.41
N GLN A 27 12.12 15.10 -6.67
CA GLN A 27 11.47 15.42 -7.96
C GLN A 27 12.39 15.19 -9.17
N LYS A 28 13.71 15.41 -9.00
CA LYS A 28 14.70 15.19 -10.05
C LYS A 28 14.86 13.70 -10.36
N GLN A 29 15.06 12.88 -9.33
CA GLN A 29 15.16 11.43 -9.48
C GLN A 29 13.89 10.83 -10.07
N LEU A 30 12.71 11.33 -9.64
CA LEU A 30 11.45 10.89 -10.24
C LEU A 30 11.41 11.18 -11.74
N ALA A 31 11.78 12.38 -12.19
CA ALA A 31 11.79 12.71 -13.61
C ALA A 31 12.75 11.79 -14.40
N GLU A 32 13.93 11.50 -13.86
CA GLU A 32 14.91 10.60 -14.48
C GLU A 32 14.38 9.17 -14.63
N ASP A 33 13.87 8.57 -13.55
CA ASP A 33 13.34 7.20 -13.57
C ASP A 33 12.05 7.09 -14.38
N PHE A 34 11.18 8.11 -14.31
CA PHE A 34 9.94 8.18 -15.09
C PHE A 34 10.24 8.20 -16.60
N ASN A 35 11.22 9.02 -17.03
CA ASN A 35 11.66 9.06 -18.42
C ASN A 35 12.28 7.74 -18.87
N LYS A 36 13.06 7.10 -17.99
CA LYS A 36 13.66 5.80 -18.29
C LYS A 36 12.60 4.71 -18.48
N ARG A 37 11.54 4.70 -17.66
CA ARG A 37 10.48 3.69 -17.70
C ARG A 37 9.51 3.88 -18.88
N PHE A 38 9.12 5.11 -19.17
CA PHE A 38 8.06 5.40 -20.16
C PHE A 38 8.56 6.07 -21.44
N HIS A 39 9.88 6.21 -21.61
CA HIS A 39 10.50 6.85 -22.76
C HIS A 39 10.01 8.29 -23.00
N THR A 40 9.82 9.05 -21.92
CA THR A 40 9.36 10.45 -21.94
C THR A 40 10.51 11.46 -21.81
N LYS A 41 10.20 12.76 -21.92
CA LYS A 41 11.12 13.88 -21.71
C LYS A 41 10.63 14.85 -20.62
N CYS A 42 10.20 14.29 -19.50
CA CYS A 42 9.77 15.01 -18.30
C CYS A 42 10.97 15.65 -17.59
N THR A 43 10.80 16.86 -17.09
CA THR A 43 11.80 17.58 -16.29
C THR A 43 11.40 17.62 -14.82
N GLN A 44 12.34 17.95 -13.94
CA GLN A 44 12.03 18.24 -12.53
C GLN A 44 10.98 19.36 -12.39
N LYS A 45 10.97 20.33 -13.31
CA LYS A 45 9.95 21.39 -13.35
C LYS A 45 8.57 20.85 -13.69
N ASP A 46 8.46 19.86 -14.57
CA ASP A 46 7.18 19.22 -14.88
C ASP A 46 6.63 18.48 -13.66
N ILE A 47 7.48 17.72 -12.96
CA ILE A 47 7.11 17.08 -11.68
C ILE A 47 6.64 18.14 -10.67
N SER A 48 7.37 19.25 -10.54
CA SER A 48 7.00 20.34 -9.65
C SER A 48 5.64 20.94 -10.02
N ARG A 49 5.32 21.06 -11.31
CA ARG A 49 3.98 21.51 -11.75
C ARG A 49 2.92 20.48 -11.39
N TRP A 50 3.19 19.20 -11.62
CA TRP A 50 2.23 18.13 -11.35
C TRP A 50 1.90 17.97 -9.86
N ILE A 51 2.76 18.38 -8.91
CA ILE A 51 2.39 18.35 -7.48
C ILE A 51 1.80 19.66 -6.95
N ASN A 52 1.60 20.66 -7.82
CA ASN A 52 1.08 21.98 -7.48
C ASN A 52 -0.08 22.40 -8.39
N VAL A 53 -0.88 21.44 -8.86
CA VAL A 53 -2.09 21.71 -9.67
C VAL A 53 -3.02 22.68 -8.93
N GLY A 54 -3.64 23.61 -9.65
CA GLY A 54 -4.50 24.65 -9.09
C GLY A 54 -3.76 25.89 -8.57
N SER A 55 -2.41 25.85 -8.52
CA SER A 55 -1.62 27.02 -8.10
C SER A 55 -1.56 28.08 -9.20
N GLU A 56 -1.68 29.35 -8.82
CA GLU A 56 -1.55 30.49 -9.73
C GLU A 56 -0.08 30.76 -10.07
N GLN A 57 0.18 31.05 -11.35
CA GLN A 57 1.48 31.54 -11.84
C GLN A 57 1.26 32.72 -12.78
N SER A 58 2.33 33.46 -13.10
CA SER A 58 2.29 34.56 -14.07
C SER A 58 1.76 34.14 -15.45
N SER A 59 1.91 32.85 -15.81
CA SER A 59 1.41 32.27 -17.06
C SER A 59 0.00 31.64 -16.95
N GLY A 60 -0.69 31.84 -15.83
CA GLY A 60 -1.98 31.22 -15.53
C GLY A 60 -1.90 30.08 -14.52
N THR A 61 -3.05 29.48 -14.21
CA THR A 61 -3.19 28.39 -13.24
C THR A 61 -2.55 27.10 -13.76
N ILE A 62 -1.83 26.40 -12.91
CA ILE A 62 -1.26 25.08 -13.24
C ILE A 62 -2.41 24.07 -13.40
N GLY A 63 -2.66 23.64 -14.63
CA GLY A 63 -3.59 22.55 -14.91
C GLY A 63 -3.02 21.19 -14.54
N PHE A 64 -3.90 20.19 -14.51
CA PHE A 64 -3.50 18.79 -14.39
C PHE A 64 -2.55 18.36 -15.53
N PRO A 65 -1.70 17.35 -15.31
CA PRO A 65 -1.00 16.69 -16.41
C PRO A 65 -1.97 16.15 -17.46
N SER A 66 -1.48 15.84 -18.66
CA SER A 66 -2.27 15.07 -19.63
C SER A 66 -2.70 13.74 -19.02
N TYR A 67 -3.85 13.21 -19.45
CA TYR A 67 -4.34 11.91 -18.97
C TYR A 67 -3.30 10.79 -19.16
N GLN A 68 -2.56 10.81 -20.27
CA GLN A 68 -1.45 9.87 -20.49
C GLN A 68 -0.40 9.94 -19.38
N ASN A 69 0.02 11.15 -18.98
CA ASN A 69 0.96 11.32 -17.87
C ASN A 69 0.33 10.95 -16.52
N MET A 70 -0.97 11.16 -16.32
CA MET A 70 -1.67 10.66 -15.13
C MET A 70 -1.59 9.12 -15.06
N ALA A 71 -1.88 8.44 -16.17
CA ALA A 71 -1.84 6.98 -16.25
C ALA A 71 -0.42 6.44 -16.00
N TYR A 72 0.61 7.09 -16.56
CA TYR A 72 2.01 6.74 -16.29
C TYR A 72 2.40 6.98 -14.83
N LEU A 73 1.97 8.08 -14.20
CA LEU A 73 2.22 8.31 -12.77
C LEU A 73 1.53 7.25 -11.91
N ALA A 74 0.29 6.90 -12.24
CA ALA A 74 -0.46 5.86 -11.57
C ALA A 74 0.26 4.49 -11.66
N ASP A 75 0.68 4.09 -12.87
CA ASP A 75 1.47 2.87 -13.09
C ASP A 75 2.84 2.91 -12.38
N PHE A 76 3.52 4.06 -12.39
CA PHE A 76 4.81 4.23 -11.71
C PHE A 76 4.71 3.98 -10.21
N PHE A 77 3.65 4.51 -9.57
CA PHE A 77 3.42 4.40 -8.15
C PHE A 77 2.56 3.20 -7.74
N GLU A 78 2.17 2.36 -8.70
CA GLU A 78 1.32 1.18 -8.49
C GLU A 78 -0.02 1.54 -7.80
N VAL A 79 -0.64 2.62 -8.28
CA VAL A 79 -1.96 3.11 -7.86
C VAL A 79 -2.84 3.33 -9.08
N SER A 80 -4.12 3.58 -8.87
CA SER A 80 -5.07 3.96 -9.93
C SER A 80 -5.09 5.48 -10.15
N VAL A 81 -5.49 5.91 -11.35
CA VAL A 81 -5.78 7.33 -11.61
C VAL A 81 -6.92 7.81 -10.71
N ALA A 82 -7.92 6.96 -10.46
CA ALA A 82 -9.04 7.22 -9.56
C ALA A 82 -8.57 7.53 -8.12
N TYR A 83 -7.57 6.81 -7.62
CA TYR A 83 -6.91 7.15 -6.37
C TYR A 83 -6.25 8.54 -6.46
N LEU A 84 -5.47 8.82 -7.50
CA LEU A 84 -4.83 10.14 -7.60
C LEU A 84 -5.84 11.29 -7.71
N THR A 85 -6.99 11.10 -8.36
CA THR A 85 -8.01 12.15 -8.56
C THR A 85 -9.05 12.24 -7.44
N GLY A 86 -9.04 11.32 -6.46
CA GLY A 86 -10.00 11.33 -5.35
C GLY A 86 -11.33 10.65 -5.65
N GLU A 87 -11.40 9.82 -6.69
CA GLU A 87 -12.60 9.02 -7.02
C GLU A 87 -12.73 7.78 -6.11
N THR A 88 -11.63 7.32 -5.52
CA THR A 88 -11.61 6.27 -4.50
C THR A 88 -10.50 6.55 -3.48
N ASP A 89 -10.70 6.19 -2.21
CA ASP A 89 -9.66 6.26 -1.17
C ASP A 89 -8.71 5.06 -1.18
N PHE A 90 -9.04 4.04 -1.98
CA PHE A 90 -8.24 2.83 -2.14
C PHE A 90 -7.24 2.98 -3.28
N ILE A 91 -6.12 2.27 -3.22
CA ILE A 91 -5.10 2.34 -4.27
C ILE A 91 -5.63 1.89 -5.64
N ASP A 92 -6.59 0.96 -5.67
CA ASP A 92 -7.40 0.63 -6.85
C ASP A 92 -8.80 0.14 -6.43
N PHE A 93 -9.70 0.01 -7.41
CA PHE A 93 -11.07 -0.47 -7.19
C PHE A 93 -11.14 -1.95 -6.76
N ASP A 94 -10.10 -2.75 -7.02
CA ASP A 94 -10.06 -4.14 -6.56
C ASP A 94 -9.82 -4.20 -5.05
N TYR A 95 -8.97 -3.33 -4.49
CA TYR A 95 -8.80 -3.19 -3.04
C TYR A 95 -10.07 -2.67 -2.37
N GLU A 96 -10.76 -1.70 -2.98
CA GLU A 96 -12.05 -1.19 -2.48
C GLU A 96 -13.10 -2.30 -2.42
N LYS A 97 -13.27 -3.02 -3.53
CA LYS A 97 -14.22 -4.12 -3.63
C LYS A 97 -13.87 -5.25 -2.66
N THR A 98 -12.58 -5.60 -2.57
CA THR A 98 -12.11 -6.66 -1.65
C THR A 98 -12.33 -6.23 -0.20
N SER A 99 -11.93 -5.02 0.18
CA SER A 99 -12.14 -4.46 1.52
C SER A 99 -13.61 -4.47 1.91
N SER A 100 -14.49 -4.08 0.98
CA SER A 100 -15.95 -4.09 1.21
C SER A 100 -16.51 -5.50 1.34
N PHE A 101 -15.94 -6.47 0.60
CA PHE A 101 -16.42 -7.85 0.59
C PHE A 101 -15.98 -8.66 1.82
N ILE A 102 -14.73 -8.53 2.27
CA ILE A 102 -14.17 -9.35 3.37
C ILE A 102 -13.97 -8.58 4.68
N GLY A 103 -14.22 -7.27 4.70
CA GLY A 103 -14.11 -6.42 5.90
C GLY A 103 -12.68 -6.16 6.39
N LEU A 104 -11.66 -6.46 5.58
CA LEU A 104 -10.26 -6.19 5.89
C LEU A 104 -9.81 -4.86 5.30
N ASN A 105 -8.99 -4.09 6.03
CA ASN A 105 -8.42 -2.85 5.51
C ASN A 105 -7.36 -3.11 4.40
N GLN A 106 -7.04 -2.06 3.65
CA GLN A 106 -6.13 -2.14 2.50
C GLN A 106 -4.74 -2.71 2.85
N ASP A 107 -4.16 -2.32 3.99
CA ASP A 107 -2.84 -2.80 4.40
C ASP A 107 -2.85 -4.31 4.67
N SER A 108 -3.94 -4.83 5.25
CA SER A 108 -4.14 -6.26 5.47
C SER A 108 -4.32 -7.01 4.15
N ILE A 109 -5.10 -6.47 3.21
CA ILE A 109 -5.27 -7.06 1.87
C ILE A 109 -3.94 -7.07 1.11
N LYS A 110 -3.14 -6.00 1.22
CA LYS A 110 -1.82 -5.93 0.59
C LYS A 110 -0.89 -7.00 1.15
N ALA A 111 -0.89 -7.21 2.47
CA ALA A 111 -0.11 -8.28 3.10
C ALA A 111 -0.60 -9.67 2.64
N LEU A 112 -1.91 -9.92 2.60
CA LEU A 112 -2.47 -11.17 2.09
C LEU A 112 -2.12 -11.41 0.62
N ARG A 113 -2.19 -10.37 -0.23
CA ARG A 113 -1.79 -10.45 -1.64
C ARG A 113 -0.30 -10.73 -1.78
N GLN A 114 0.56 -10.19 -0.93
CA GLN A 114 1.98 -10.53 -0.91
C GLN A 114 2.21 -11.99 -0.54
N ILE A 115 1.43 -12.54 0.39
CA ILE A 115 1.49 -13.95 0.78
C ILE A 115 0.94 -14.84 -0.36
N ALA A 116 -0.15 -14.45 -1.01
CA ALA A 116 -0.77 -15.23 -2.08
C ALA A 116 0.00 -15.16 -3.42
N ASN A 117 0.53 -13.98 -3.78
CA ASN A 117 1.24 -13.74 -5.05
C ASN A 117 2.77 -13.66 -4.90
N PHE A 118 3.33 -14.00 -3.73
CA PHE A 118 4.78 -14.16 -3.48
C PHE A 118 5.75 -13.13 -4.11
N ASN A 119 5.36 -11.85 -4.15
CA ASN A 119 6.26 -10.74 -4.48
C ASN A 119 6.84 -10.08 -3.20
N ALA A 120 7.12 -10.86 -2.16
CA ALA A 120 7.78 -10.36 -0.96
C ALA A 120 9.28 -10.17 -1.28
N PRO A 121 9.84 -8.96 -1.16
CA PRO A 121 11.20 -8.66 -1.64
C PRO A 121 12.35 -9.42 -0.95
N HIS A 122 12.09 -10.23 0.09
CA HIS A 122 13.15 -10.81 0.95
C HIS A 122 12.92 -12.23 1.48
N SER A 123 12.15 -13.11 0.83
CA SER A 123 12.08 -14.52 1.28
C SER A 123 12.41 -15.53 0.19
N ASN A 124 13.63 -16.05 0.25
CA ASN A 124 14.15 -17.15 -0.58
C ASN A 124 13.49 -18.51 -0.25
N ALA A 125 12.59 -18.56 0.74
CA ALA A 125 12.11 -19.79 1.36
C ALA A 125 10.98 -20.51 0.60
N TRP A 126 10.33 -19.85 -0.37
CA TRP A 126 9.14 -20.38 -1.04
C TRP A 126 9.08 -19.93 -2.52
N GLN A 127 10.07 -20.36 -3.31
CA GLN A 127 10.27 -19.94 -4.71
C GLN A 127 9.39 -20.67 -5.76
N ILE A 128 8.34 -21.38 -5.35
CA ILE A 128 7.44 -22.07 -6.30
C ILE A 128 6.03 -21.45 -6.23
N PRO A 129 5.69 -20.51 -7.15
CA PRO A 129 4.32 -20.07 -7.36
C PRO A 129 3.44 -21.28 -7.70
N GLY A 130 2.41 -21.55 -6.88
CA GLY A 130 1.53 -22.71 -7.02
C GLY A 130 1.30 -23.44 -5.69
N GLU A 131 2.37 -24.00 -5.12
CA GLU A 131 2.31 -24.70 -3.83
C GLU A 131 1.92 -23.78 -2.67
N SER A 132 2.36 -22.52 -2.73
CA SER A 132 2.07 -21.52 -1.71
C SER A 132 0.58 -21.18 -1.59
N ASN A 133 -0.10 -21.05 -2.73
CA ASN A 133 -1.53 -20.80 -2.75
C ASN A 133 -2.31 -22.03 -2.31
N GLU A 134 -1.84 -23.23 -2.66
CA GLU A 134 -2.43 -24.47 -2.19
C GLU A 134 -2.29 -24.62 -0.67
N VAL A 135 -1.12 -24.34 -0.11
CA VAL A 135 -0.87 -24.35 1.34
C VAL A 135 -1.73 -23.30 2.04
N LEU A 136 -1.78 -22.07 1.51
CA LEU A 136 -2.62 -21.01 2.07
C LEU A 136 -4.10 -21.39 2.02
N ASN A 137 -4.57 -21.93 0.89
CA ASN A 137 -5.95 -22.41 0.73
C ASN A 137 -6.26 -23.53 1.73
N LYS A 138 -5.39 -24.54 1.89
CA LYS A 138 -5.57 -25.61 2.88
C LYS A 138 -5.57 -25.05 4.31
N PHE A 139 -4.72 -24.07 4.60
CA PHE A 139 -4.65 -23.46 5.92
C PHE A 139 -5.90 -22.65 6.26
N VAL A 140 -6.35 -21.75 5.38
CA VAL A 140 -7.51 -20.89 5.67
C VAL A 140 -8.85 -21.63 5.60
N THR A 141 -8.92 -22.74 4.87
CA THR A 141 -10.11 -23.61 4.82
C THR A 141 -10.11 -24.72 5.86
N ALA A 142 -9.03 -24.89 6.64
CA ALA A 142 -9.00 -25.85 7.74
C ALA A 142 -10.06 -25.49 8.79
N ASN A 143 -10.82 -26.49 9.27
CA ASN A 143 -11.85 -26.30 10.30
C ASN A 143 -11.30 -25.59 11.56
N ASP A 144 -10.05 -25.89 11.92
CA ASP A 144 -9.38 -25.32 13.09
C ASP A 144 -8.95 -23.86 12.91
N PHE A 145 -8.86 -23.37 11.66
CA PHE A 145 -8.45 -22.00 11.40
C PHE A 145 -9.44 -21.00 12.02
N PHE A 146 -10.74 -21.26 11.90
CA PHE A 146 -11.77 -20.42 12.52
C PHE A 146 -11.59 -20.34 14.05
N TYR A 147 -11.40 -21.49 14.70
CA TYR A 147 -11.18 -21.56 16.15
C TYR A 147 -9.87 -20.93 16.58
N LEU A 148 -8.82 -21.04 15.77
CA LEU A 148 -7.56 -20.33 15.96
C LEU A 148 -7.81 -18.81 15.98
N ILE A 149 -8.46 -18.26 14.94
CA ILE A 149 -8.76 -16.83 14.85
C ILE A 149 -9.58 -16.35 16.04
N GLN A 150 -10.60 -17.11 16.47
CA GLN A 150 -11.40 -16.77 17.66
C GLN A 150 -10.59 -16.77 18.97
N ARG A 151 -9.54 -17.58 19.08
CA ARG A 151 -8.68 -17.66 20.26
C ARG A 151 -7.56 -16.59 20.27
N LEU A 152 -7.17 -16.05 19.12
CA LEU A 152 -6.13 -15.02 19.02
C LEU A 152 -6.39 -13.76 19.88
N PRO A 153 -7.62 -13.24 20.01
CA PRO A 153 -7.93 -12.15 20.94
C PRO A 153 -7.62 -12.47 22.42
N ASN A 154 -7.83 -13.71 22.83
CA ASN A 154 -7.54 -14.15 24.20
C ASN A 154 -6.04 -14.36 24.40
N LEU A 155 -5.34 -14.84 23.37
CA LEU A 155 -3.89 -14.91 23.36
C LEU A 155 -3.26 -13.52 23.42
N THR A 156 -3.77 -12.53 22.70
CA THR A 156 -3.26 -11.15 22.77
C THR A 156 -3.51 -10.50 24.13
N LYS A 157 -4.65 -10.77 24.79
CA LYS A 157 -4.87 -10.35 26.20
C LYS A 157 -3.87 -11.01 27.16
N HIS A 158 -3.66 -12.32 27.07
CA HIS A 158 -2.65 -13.02 27.90
C HIS A 158 -1.22 -12.58 27.57
N THR A 159 -0.93 -12.27 26.32
CA THR A 159 0.37 -11.79 25.85
C THR A 159 0.64 -10.38 26.36
N LEU A 160 -0.35 -9.48 26.35
CA LEU A 160 -0.27 -8.15 26.96
C LEU A 160 -0.07 -8.23 28.48
N VAL A 161 -0.70 -9.20 29.16
CA VAL A 161 -0.48 -9.46 30.60
C VAL A 161 0.94 -9.97 30.87
N LEU A 162 1.49 -10.85 30.02
CA LEU A 162 2.86 -11.35 30.13
C LEU A 162 3.91 -10.28 29.82
N ILE A 163 3.62 -9.36 28.88
CA ILE A 163 4.47 -8.21 28.56
C ILE A 163 4.46 -7.19 29.70
N LYS A 164 3.30 -6.92 30.34
CA LYS A 164 3.22 -6.03 31.51
C LYS A 164 3.96 -6.56 32.75
N LYS A 165 4.25 -7.87 32.82
CA LYS A 165 4.95 -8.49 33.96
C LYS A 165 6.48 -8.59 33.81
N LYS A 166 7.09 -8.18 32.69
CA LYS A 166 8.56 -8.22 32.52
C LYS A 166 9.12 -6.87 32.08
N PRO A 167 10.03 -6.21 32.86
CA PRO A 167 10.38 -4.82 32.60
C PRO A 167 11.34 -4.57 31.44
N HIS A 168 12.05 -5.56 30.86
CA HIS A 168 13.09 -5.24 29.87
C HIS A 168 13.21 -6.27 28.75
N GLY A 169 13.05 -5.79 27.50
CA GLY A 169 13.40 -6.49 26.27
C GLY A 169 12.22 -6.58 25.29
N LYS A 170 12.25 -5.79 24.20
CA LYS A 170 11.35 -5.96 23.06
C LYS A 170 11.62 -7.33 22.43
N LYS A 171 10.71 -8.30 22.62
CA LYS A 171 10.80 -9.60 21.96
C LYS A 171 10.20 -9.54 20.56
N SER A 172 10.84 -10.25 19.64
CA SER A 172 10.40 -10.41 18.25
C SER A 172 9.16 -11.33 18.20
N ILE A 173 8.31 -11.17 17.18
CA ILE A 173 7.19 -12.08 16.88
C ILE A 173 7.66 -13.55 16.82
N LYS A 174 8.91 -13.81 16.43
CA LYS A 174 9.53 -15.14 16.48
C LYS A 174 9.57 -15.76 17.88
N ASP A 175 9.83 -14.96 18.91
CA ASP A 175 9.90 -15.46 20.29
C ASP A 175 8.51 -15.80 20.83
N LEU A 176 7.48 -15.08 20.39
CA LEU A 176 6.08 -15.34 20.73
C LEU A 176 5.60 -16.67 20.13
N ILE A 177 5.92 -16.92 18.86
CA ILE A 177 5.61 -18.18 18.18
C ILE A 177 6.30 -19.36 18.88
N LYS A 178 7.57 -19.19 19.29
CA LYS A 178 8.32 -20.24 20.00
C LYS A 178 7.69 -20.59 21.36
N ILE A 179 7.21 -19.58 22.11
CA ILE A 179 6.52 -19.80 23.39
C ILE A 179 5.17 -20.51 23.20
N LEU A 180 4.46 -20.21 22.11
CA LEU A 180 3.18 -20.85 21.78
C LEU A 180 3.35 -22.32 21.37
N LEU A 181 4.42 -22.63 20.62
CA LEU A 181 4.70 -23.99 20.15
C LEU A 181 5.31 -24.90 21.23
N MET A 182 5.94 -24.34 22.27
CA MET A 182 6.51 -25.13 23.38
C MET A 182 5.49 -25.49 24.49
N LYS A 183 4.21 -25.11 24.33
CA LYS A 183 3.14 -25.40 25.29
C LYS A 183 2.11 -26.45 24.80
N GLN A 184 2.37 -27.09 23.66
CA GLN A 184 1.73 -28.35 23.28
C GLN A 184 2.61 -29.50 23.76
#